data_AF-A0A806LHX9-F1
#
_entry.id   AF-A0A806LHX9-F1
#
_cell.length_a   1.000
_cell.length_b   1.000
_cell.length_c   1.000
_cell.angle_alpha   90.00
_cell.angle_beta   90.00
_cell.angle_gamma   90.00
#
_symmetry.space_group_name_H-M   'P 1'
#
loop_
_entity.id
_entity.type
_entity.pdbx_description
1 polymer ?
#
loop_
_entity_poly.entity_id
_entity_poly.type
_entity_poly.pdbx_seq_one_letter_code
_entity_poly.pdbx_strand_id
1 'polypeptide(L)'
;MILQSVDADIVYVNALTPNNAYWVRAAKQLKINAVYHSHNDSGLYSNPLKAVAAAIMKPFNQYTLSYAVKLAASLDSGQYMFGKKARFEVVYNSIYTSKWKFNPLERIKIRNKLNIKNDKKVIVSVARLE
;
A
#
# COMPACT_ATOMS: atom_id res chain seq x y z
N MET A 1 25.93 8.12 5.09
CA MET A 1 24.45 8.02 4.95
C MET A 1 24.14 6.78 4.12
N ILE A 2 23.16 5.94 4.51
CA ILE A 2 22.91 4.59 3.93
C ILE A 2 22.82 4.60 2.40
N LEU A 3 22.17 5.62 1.81
CA LEU A 3 22.00 5.73 0.36
C LEU A 3 23.32 5.86 -0.40
N GLN A 4 24.33 6.50 0.20
CA GLN A 4 25.67 6.62 -0.40
C GLN A 4 26.48 5.34 -0.22
N SER A 5 26.33 4.63 0.90
CA SER A 5 27.10 3.39 1.14
C SER A 5 26.66 2.23 0.26
N VAL A 6 25.40 2.25 -0.21
CA VAL A 6 24.84 1.25 -1.10
C VAL A 6 24.83 1.69 -2.57
N ASP A 7 25.39 2.88 -2.87
CA ASP A 7 25.43 3.48 -4.21
C ASP A 7 24.07 3.43 -4.93
N ALA A 8 23.02 3.93 -4.27
CA ALA A 8 21.65 3.79 -4.74
C ALA A 8 21.33 4.72 -5.94
N ASP A 9 20.86 4.15 -7.05
CA ASP A 9 20.34 4.92 -8.20
C ASP A 9 18.94 5.52 -7.96
N ILE A 10 18.09 4.80 -7.22
CA ILE A 10 16.70 5.15 -6.95
C ILE A 10 16.30 4.75 -5.53
N VAL A 11 15.54 5.61 -4.85
CA VAL A 11 14.89 5.31 -3.58
C VAL A 11 13.41 5.00 -3.79
N TYR A 12 13.01 3.75 -3.62
CA TYR A 12 11.61 3.34 -3.70
C TYR A 12 11.02 3.11 -2.30
N VAL A 13 9.99 3.87 -1.94
CA VAL A 13 9.37 3.79 -0.62
C VAL A 13 7.96 3.22 -0.72
N ASN A 14 7.77 2.00 -0.20
CA ASN A 14 6.43 1.48 0.09
C ASN A 14 5.94 2.05 1.42
N ALA A 15 4.82 2.76 1.40
CA ALA A 15 4.37 3.54 2.55
C ALA A 15 2.90 3.35 2.90
N LEU A 16 2.68 3.25 4.21
CA LEU A 16 1.34 3.26 4.82
C LEU A 16 0.94 4.66 5.30
N THR A 17 1.92 5.56 5.49
CA THR A 17 1.70 6.93 5.98
C THR A 17 2.67 7.89 5.30
N PRO A 18 2.42 9.21 5.32
CA PRO A 18 3.36 10.20 4.81
C PRO A 18 4.61 10.37 5.71
N ASN A 19 4.66 9.74 6.88
CA ASN A 19 5.74 9.93 7.85
C ASN A 19 7.09 9.35 7.38
N ASN A 20 7.10 8.47 6.38
CA ASN A 20 8.34 7.95 5.78
C ASN A 20 8.96 8.91 4.74
N ALA A 21 8.49 10.16 4.66
CA ALA A 21 9.01 11.19 3.76
C ALA A 21 10.51 11.53 3.99
N TYR A 22 11.10 11.14 5.12
CA TYR A 22 12.54 11.33 5.37
C TYR A 22 13.43 10.61 4.36
N TRP A 23 13.00 9.48 3.80
CA TRP A 23 13.71 8.81 2.69
C TRP A 23 13.74 9.66 1.43
N VAL A 24 12.61 10.30 1.10
CA VAL A 24 12.51 11.24 -0.03
C VAL A 24 13.34 12.50 0.23
N ARG A 25 13.41 12.97 1.48
CA ARG A 25 14.29 14.08 1.86
C ARG A 25 15.76 13.74 1.66
N ALA A 26 16.19 12.56 2.09
CA ALA A 26 17.56 12.09 1.89
C ALA A 26 17.89 11.96 0.40
N ALA A 27 16.98 11.38 -0.39
CA ALA A 27 17.12 11.29 -1.85
C ALA A 27 17.27 12.68 -2.48
N LYS A 28 16.43 13.66 -2.07
CA LYS A 28 16.51 15.05 -2.52
C LYS A 28 17.85 15.71 -2.20
N GLN A 29 18.38 15.50 -0.99
CA GLN A 29 19.68 16.05 -0.59
C GLN A 29 20.84 15.49 -1.42
N LEU A 30 20.73 14.22 -1.82
CA LEU A 30 21.71 13.52 -2.65
C LEU A 30 21.45 13.64 -4.15
N LYS A 31 20.36 14.29 -4.57
CA LYS A 31 19.91 14.37 -5.97
C LYS A 31 19.67 12.99 -6.62
N ILE A 32 19.20 12.03 -5.82
CA ILE A 32 18.82 10.68 -6.27
C ILE A 32 17.30 10.66 -6.55
N ASN A 33 16.89 9.98 -7.60
CA ASN A 33 15.47 9.84 -7.94
C ASN A 33 14.70 9.07 -6.85
N ALA A 34 13.46 9.48 -6.59
CA ALA A 34 12.64 8.85 -5.57
C ALA A 34 11.24 8.48 -6.09
N VAL A 35 10.73 7.35 -5.63
CA VAL A 35 9.35 6.90 -5.83
C VAL A 35 8.72 6.70 -4.46
N TYR A 36 7.49 7.19 -4.28
CA TYR A 36 6.72 7.01 -3.05
C TYR A 36 5.38 6.35 -3.40
N HIS A 37 5.16 5.13 -2.89
CA HIS A 37 4.00 4.31 -3.22
C HIS A 37 3.08 4.15 -2.00
N SER A 38 1.88 4.71 -2.09
CA SER A 38 0.83 4.61 -1.06
C SER A 38 0.06 3.29 -1.11
N HIS A 39 -0.14 2.66 0.05
CA HIS A 39 -0.92 1.42 0.18
C HIS A 39 -2.14 1.53 1.12
N ASN A 40 -2.21 2.56 1.97
CA ASN A 40 -3.33 2.76 2.89
C ASN A 40 -4.18 3.97 2.47
N ASP A 41 -5.49 3.87 2.70
CA ASP A 41 -6.49 4.94 2.54
C ASP A 41 -6.71 5.76 3.83
N SER A 42 -6.10 5.34 4.93
CA SER A 42 -6.33 5.92 6.25
C SER A 42 -5.12 5.73 7.17
N GLY A 43 -5.03 6.61 8.16
CA GLY A 43 -4.02 6.51 9.21
C GLY A 43 -4.53 5.64 10.33
N LEU A 44 -3.98 4.44 10.47
CA LEU A 44 -4.24 3.58 11.61
C LEU A 44 -3.35 4.01 12.77
N TYR A 45 -3.93 4.75 13.73
CA TYR A 45 -3.23 5.21 14.93
C TYR A 45 -3.79 4.54 16.17
N SER A 46 -2.91 3.91 16.96
CA SER A 46 -3.30 3.28 18.23
C SER A 46 -3.52 4.28 19.38
N ASN A 47 -3.17 5.56 19.19
CA ASN A 47 -3.24 6.59 20.23
C ASN A 47 -3.66 7.95 19.62
N PRO A 48 -4.62 8.68 20.22
CA PRO A 48 -5.05 10.01 19.79
C PRO A 48 -3.91 11.03 19.63
N LEU A 49 -2.91 11.03 20.54
CA LEU A 49 -1.76 11.95 20.46
C LEU A 49 -0.94 11.71 19.19
N LYS A 50 -0.78 10.44 18.79
CA LYS A 50 -0.08 10.10 17.53
C LYS A 50 -0.87 10.54 16.32
N ALA A 51 -2.21 10.45 16.37
CA ALA A 51 -3.07 10.94 15.30
C ALA A 51 -2.94 12.46 15.12
N VAL A 52 -2.94 13.22 16.22
CA VAL A 52 -2.75 14.68 16.20
C VAL A 52 -1.37 15.05 15.65
N ALA A 53 -0.30 14.43 16.16
CA ALA A 53 1.05 14.68 15.67
C ALA A 53 1.19 14.39 14.18
N ALA A 54 0.61 13.28 13.71
CA ALA A 54 0.62 12.94 12.29
C ALA A 54 -0.18 13.91 11.44
N ALA A 55 -1.32 14.42 11.92
CA ALA A 55 -2.10 15.45 11.24
C ALA A 55 -1.30 16.76 11.07
N ILE A 56 -0.57 17.17 12.11
CA ILE A 56 0.29 18.37 12.07
C ILE A 56 1.45 18.19 11.10
N MET A 57 2.11 17.03 11.08
CA MET A 57 3.26 16.77 10.20
C MET A 57 2.87 16.50 8.76
N LYS A 58 1.62 16.08 8.50
CA LYS A 58 1.17 15.62 7.18
C LYS A 58 1.41 16.64 6.05
N PRO A 59 1.08 17.95 6.18
CA PRO A 59 1.35 18.91 5.11
C PRO A 59 2.84 19.06 4.78
N PHE A 60 3.71 19.07 5.80
CA PHE A 60 5.15 19.16 5.60
C PHE A 60 5.74 17.93 4.92
N ASN A 61 5.27 16.75 5.34
CA ASN A 61 5.64 15.50 4.69
C ASN A 61 5.14 15.49 3.24
N GLN A 62 3.90 15.86 2.97
CA GLN A 62 3.35 15.95 1.60
C GLN A 62 4.12 16.93 0.72
N TYR A 63 4.57 18.06 1.26
CA TYR A 63 5.46 18.97 0.54
C TYR A 63 6.79 18.28 0.18
N THR A 64 7.40 17.53 1.12
CA THR A 64 8.61 16.74 0.85
C THR A 64 8.38 15.70 -0.26
N LEU A 65 7.21 15.05 -0.26
CA LEU A 65 6.81 14.07 -1.29
C LEU A 65 6.63 14.68 -2.68
N SER A 66 6.61 16.01 -2.85
CA SER A 66 6.58 16.65 -4.17
C SER A 66 7.82 16.35 -5.02
N TYR A 67 8.93 15.94 -4.40
CA TYR A 67 10.16 15.54 -5.09
C TYR A 67 10.09 14.13 -5.70
N ALA A 68 9.22 13.26 -5.18
CA ALA A 68 9.11 11.88 -5.63
C ALA A 68 8.08 11.73 -6.75
N VAL A 69 8.26 10.69 -7.58
CA VAL A 69 7.17 10.10 -8.36
C VAL A 69 6.16 9.50 -7.39
N LYS A 70 4.88 9.80 -7.60
CA LYS A 70 3.79 9.45 -6.67
C LYS A 70 2.96 8.32 -7.24
N LEU A 71 3.01 7.16 -6.59
CA LEU A 71 2.22 5.98 -6.94
C LEU A 71 1.22 5.66 -5.83
N ALA A 72 0.10 5.03 -6.16
CA ALA A 72 -0.90 4.59 -5.21
C ALA A 72 -1.53 3.25 -5.60
N ALA A 73 -1.79 2.38 -4.62
CA ALA A 73 -2.47 1.11 -4.84
C ALA A 73 -3.96 1.27 -5.21
N SER A 74 -4.53 2.46 -4.98
CA SER A 74 -5.91 2.83 -5.27
C SER A 74 -6.06 4.35 -5.34
N LEU A 75 -7.22 4.83 -5.79
CA LEU A 75 -7.54 6.27 -5.75
C LEU A 75 -7.55 6.79 -4.31
N ASP A 76 -8.20 6.08 -3.39
CA ASP A 76 -8.36 6.49 -1.99
C ASP A 76 -7.03 6.54 -1.26
N SER A 77 -6.15 5.55 -1.48
CA SER A 77 -4.81 5.54 -0.91
C SER A 77 -3.94 6.69 -1.42
N GLY A 78 -4.09 7.07 -2.69
CA GLY A 78 -3.41 8.23 -3.27
C GLY A 78 -3.93 9.55 -2.70
N GLN A 79 -5.26 9.71 -2.58
CA GLN A 79 -5.88 10.91 -2.00
C GLN A 79 -5.52 11.07 -0.52
N TYR A 80 -5.51 9.98 0.24
CA TYR A 80 -5.07 9.99 1.63
C TYR A 80 -3.61 10.46 1.75
N MET A 81 -2.72 9.88 0.93
CA MET A 81 -1.28 10.12 1.01
C MET A 81 -0.88 11.50 0.51
N PHE A 82 -1.33 11.87 -0.69
CA PHE A 82 -0.84 13.05 -1.42
C PHE A 82 -1.82 14.23 -1.39
N GLY A 83 -3.08 13.99 -1.01
CA GLY A 83 -4.15 14.98 -1.02
C GLY A 83 -5.01 14.90 -2.29
N LYS A 84 -6.27 15.34 -2.17
CA LYS A 84 -7.30 15.21 -3.24
C LYS A 84 -6.97 15.92 -4.57
N LYS A 85 -6.13 16.95 -4.52
CA LYS A 85 -5.73 17.75 -5.69
C LYS A 85 -4.36 17.35 -6.25
N ALA A 86 -3.68 16.38 -5.64
CA ALA A 86 -2.37 15.96 -6.09
C ALA A 86 -2.45 15.06 -7.33
N ARG A 87 -1.48 15.18 -8.23
CA ARG A 87 -1.27 14.23 -9.32
C ARG A 87 -0.48 13.03 -8.80
N PHE A 88 -0.98 11.84 -9.06
CA PHE A 88 -0.35 10.55 -8.78
C PHE A 88 -0.88 9.50 -9.77
N GLU A 89 -0.16 8.41 -9.94
CA GLU A 89 -0.57 7.29 -10.78
C GLU A 89 -1.08 6.13 -9.91
N VAL A 90 -2.14 5.46 -10.36
CA VAL A 90 -2.69 4.28 -9.67
C VAL A 90 -2.07 3.02 -10.27
N VAL A 91 -1.39 2.25 -9.43
CA VAL A 91 -0.80 0.95 -9.76
C VAL A 91 -1.41 -0.09 -8.83
N TYR A 92 -2.39 -0.84 -9.31
CA TYR A 92 -3.09 -1.82 -8.48
C TYR A 92 -2.18 -2.96 -8.04
N ASN A 93 -2.43 -3.47 -6.83
CA ASN A 93 -1.81 -4.70 -6.36
C ASN A 93 -2.20 -5.87 -7.28
N SER A 94 -1.27 -6.79 -7.45
CA SER A 94 -1.41 -7.94 -8.35
C SER A 94 -1.56 -9.25 -7.58
N ILE A 95 -2.06 -10.28 -8.27
CA ILE A 95 -2.12 -11.64 -7.77
C ILE A 95 -1.41 -12.59 -8.74
N TYR A 96 -0.82 -13.66 -8.20
CA TYR A 96 -0.26 -14.73 -9.01
C TYR A 96 -1.39 -15.61 -9.57
N THR A 97 -1.78 -15.38 -10.82
CA THR A 97 -2.87 -16.12 -11.50
C THR A 97 -2.58 -17.61 -11.63
N SER A 98 -1.31 -18.00 -11.72
CA SER A 98 -0.89 -19.41 -11.73
C SER A 98 -1.23 -20.14 -10.42
N LYS A 99 -1.18 -19.43 -9.30
CA LYS A 99 -1.52 -19.93 -7.95
C LYS A 99 -3.02 -19.83 -7.67
N TRP A 100 -3.64 -18.73 -8.07
CA TRP A 100 -5.05 -18.43 -7.82
C TRP A 100 -5.89 -18.72 -9.07
N LYS A 101 -6.10 -20.01 -9.34
CA LYS A 101 -6.94 -20.48 -10.44
C LYS A 101 -7.93 -21.53 -9.97
N PHE A 102 -9.02 -21.67 -10.72
CA PHE A 102 -10.00 -22.71 -10.47
C PHE A 102 -9.36 -24.10 -10.57
N ASN A 103 -9.64 -24.96 -9.59
CA ASN A 103 -9.22 -26.36 -9.59
C ASN A 103 -10.44 -27.25 -9.26
N PRO A 104 -10.94 -28.06 -10.21
CA PRO A 104 -12.11 -28.89 -10.00
C PRO A 104 -11.87 -30.02 -8.99
N LEU A 105 -10.64 -30.56 -8.91
CA LEU A 105 -10.29 -31.62 -7.97
C LEU A 105 -10.27 -31.10 -6.53
N GLU A 106 -9.65 -29.94 -6.31
CA GLU A 106 -9.68 -29.28 -4.99
C GLU A 106 -11.10 -28.85 -4.61
N ARG A 107 -11.93 -28.41 -5.57
CA ARG A 107 -13.35 -28.12 -5.32
C ARG A 107 -14.09 -29.36 -4.78
N ILE A 108 -13.96 -30.52 -5.43
CA ILE A 108 -14.64 -31.76 -5.01
C ILE A 108 -14.15 -32.18 -3.62
N LYS A 109 -12.84 -32.16 -3.42
CA LYS A 109 -12.19 -32.51 -2.15
C LYS A 109 -12.68 -31.67 -0.98
N ILE A 110 -12.71 -30.34 -1.13
CA ILE A 110 -13.19 -29.44 -0.06
C ILE A 110 -14.69 -29.61 0.19
N ARG A 111 -15.51 -29.78 -0.84
CA ARG A 111 -16.95 -30.02 -0.67
C ARG A 111 -17.23 -31.32 0.07
N ASN A 112 -16.53 -32.39 -0.27
CA ASN A 112 -16.65 -33.68 0.42
C ASN A 112 -16.23 -33.53 1.89
N LYS A 113 -15.09 -32.86 2.16
CA LYS A 113 -14.62 -32.57 3.53
C LYS A 113 -15.66 -31.81 4.37
N LEU A 114 -16.42 -30.92 3.74
CA LEU A 114 -17.45 -30.10 4.39
C LEU A 114 -18.86 -30.70 4.27
N ASN A 115 -19.01 -31.92 3.74
CA ASN A 115 -20.30 -32.58 3.50
C ASN A 115 -21.30 -31.76 2.64
N ILE A 116 -20.79 -30.97 1.68
CA ILE A 116 -21.60 -30.12 0.80
C ILE A 116 -21.89 -30.86 -0.51
N LYS A 117 -23.16 -31.26 -0.74
CA LYS A 117 -23.59 -31.90 -2.00
C LYS A 117 -23.34 -31.01 -3.22
N ASN A 118 -23.00 -31.59 -4.38
CA ASN A 118 -22.56 -30.85 -5.57
C ASN A 118 -23.56 -29.82 -6.14
N ASP A 119 -24.86 -30.04 -5.93
CA ASP A 119 -25.98 -29.20 -6.38
C ASP A 119 -26.19 -27.94 -5.52
N LYS A 120 -25.55 -27.86 -4.35
CA LYS A 120 -25.77 -26.73 -3.42
C LYS A 120 -25.00 -25.49 -3.83
N LYS A 121 -25.71 -24.36 -3.81
CA LYS A 121 -25.10 -23.02 -3.88
C LYS A 121 -24.37 -22.75 -2.56
N VAL A 122 -23.18 -22.15 -2.64
CA VAL A 122 -22.32 -21.85 -1.47
C VAL A 122 -21.94 -20.39 -1.52
N ILE A 123 -22.10 -19.70 -0.40
CA ILE A 123 -21.60 -18.34 -0.20
C ILE A 123 -20.39 -18.44 0.72
N VAL A 124 -19.28 -17.80 0.35
CA VAL A 124 -18.02 -17.82 1.12
C VAL A 124 -17.61 -16.40 1.43
N SER A 125 -17.27 -16.13 2.69
CA SER A 125 -16.57 -14.91 3.11
C SER A 125 -15.19 -15.31 3.63
N VAL A 126 -14.13 -14.76 3.03
CA VAL A 126 -12.75 -14.94 3.48
C VAL A 126 -12.17 -13.56 3.76
N ALA A 127 -12.28 -13.13 5.02
CA ALA A 127 -11.75 -11.87 5.49
C ALA A 127 -11.35 -11.99 6.97
N ARG A 128 -10.57 -11.04 7.48
CA ARG A 128 -10.39 -10.88 8.93
C ARG A 128 -11.75 -10.49 9.52
N LEU A 129 -12.09 -11.07 10.66
CA LEU A 129 -13.22 -10.59 11.46
C LEU A 129 -12.71 -9.39 12.24
N GLU A 130 -13.26 -8.22 11.95
CA GLU A 130 -12.99 -6.95 12.63
C GLU A 130 -14.21 -6.50 13.42
#